data_AF-A0A8C2FI84-F1
#
_entry.id   AF-A0A8C2FI84-F1
#
_cell.length_a   1.000
_cell.length_b   1.000
_cell.length_c   1.000
_cell.angle_alpha   90.00
_cell.angle_beta   90.00
_cell.angle_gamma   90.00
#
_symmetry.space_group_name_H-M   'P 1'
#
loop_
_entity.id
_entity.type
_entity.pdbx_description
1 polymer ?
#
loop_
_entity_poly.entity_id
_entity_poly.type
_entity_poly.pdbx_seq_one_letter_code
_entity_poly.pdbx_strand_id
1 'polypeptide(L)' 'MESGAKGCEVVVSGKLRGQRAKSMKFVDGLMIHSGDPVNYYVDTAVRHVLLRQGDEIKPTDGSLETAFVSDL' A
#
# COMPACT_ATOMS: atom_id res chain seq x y z
N MET A 1 13.48 8.39 6.09
CA MET A 1 12.46 8.15 7.12
C MET A 1 12.61 9.14 8.26
N GLU A 2 11.73 10.13 8.35
CA GLU A 2 11.82 11.16 9.41
C GLU A 2 11.44 10.65 10.81
N SER A 3 10.79 9.47 10.89
CA SER A 3 10.35 8.86 12.16
C SER A 3 11.32 7.81 12.73
N GLY A 4 12.52 7.64 12.16
CA GLY A 4 13.53 6.69 12.69
C GLY A 4 13.28 5.20 12.39
N ALA A 5 12.24 4.88 11.61
CA ALA A 5 11.96 3.54 11.11
C ALA A 5 13.14 2.98 10.28
N LYS A 6 13.29 1.64 10.26
CA LYS A 6 14.39 0.96 9.54
C LYS A 6 14.06 0.61 8.08
N GLY A 7 12.77 0.42 7.79
CA GLY A 7 12.28 0.12 6.45
C GLY A 7 10.78 0.31 6.32
N CYS A 8 10.33 0.63 5.11
CA CYS A 8 8.92 0.83 4.79
C CYS A 8 8.63 0.25 3.42
N GLU A 9 7.57 -0.53 3.35
CA GLU A 9 6.95 -0.99 2.12
C GLU A 9 5.56 -0.35 2.01
N VAL A 10 5.35 0.43 0.95
CA VAL A 10 4.05 0.98 0.60
C VAL A 10 3.57 0.32 -0.67
N VAL A 11 2.40 -0.33 -0.59
CA VAL A 11 1.76 -0.96 -1.73
C VAL A 11 0.51 -0.16 -2.08
N VAL A 12 0.49 0.41 -3.29
CA VAL A 12 -0.68 1.08 -3.85
C VAL A 12 -1.27 0.19 -4.92
N SER A 13 -2.47 -0.35 -4.68
CA SER A 13 -3.20 -1.16 -5.65
C SER A 13 -4.45 -0.43 -6.13
N GLY A 14 -4.76 -0.58 -7.42
CA GLY A 14 -6.01 -0.11 -7.99
C GLY A 14 -5.90 0.33 -9.44
N LYS A 15 -6.96 0.96 -9.94
CA LYS A 15 -7.05 1.42 -11.34
C LYS A 15 -6.42 2.81 -11.46
N LEU A 16 -5.11 2.86 -11.69
CA LEU A 16 -4.33 4.11 -11.61
C LEU A 16 -4.50 5.05 -12.83
N ARG A 17 -4.15 4.58 -14.02
CA ARG A 17 -4.22 5.38 -15.28
C ARG A 17 -5.03 4.70 -16.39
N GLY A 18 -5.72 3.60 -16.09
CA GLY A 18 -6.50 2.85 -17.07
C GLY A 18 -7.48 1.88 -16.43
N GLN A 19 -8.25 1.19 -17.28
CA GLN A 19 -9.32 0.28 -16.84
C GLN A 19 -8.79 -0.97 -16.10
N ARG A 20 -7.51 -1.31 -16.28
CA ARG A 20 -6.88 -2.45 -15.62
C ARG A 20 -6.27 -2.04 -14.28
N ALA A 21 -6.53 -2.82 -13.24
CA ALA A 21 -5.88 -2.68 -11.95
C ALA A 21 -4.37 -2.92 -12.08
N LYS A 22 -3.59 -2.09 -11.40
CA LYS A 22 -2.13 -2.20 -11.28
C LYS A 22 -1.75 -2.03 -9.81
N SER A 23 -0.75 -2.79 -9.39
CA SER A 23 -0.13 -2.64 -8.08
C SER A 23 1.24 -2.01 -8.25
N MET A 24 1.52 -0.97 -7.48
CA MET A 24 2.82 -0.33 -7.36
C MET A 24 3.34 -0.60 -5.96
N LYS A 25 4.54 -1.15 -5.87
CA LYS A 25 5.25 -1.35 -4.62
C LYS A 25 6.38 -0.34 -4.54
N PHE A 26 6.41 0.40 -3.45
CA PHE A 26 7.49 1.30 -3.10
C PHE A 26 8.14 0.71 -1.86
N VAL A 27 9.40 0.31 -1.97
CA VAL A 27 10.15 -0.27 -0.86
C VAL A 27 11.37 0.61 -0.62
N ASP A 28 11.58 0.98 0.62
CA ASP A 28 12.77 1.72 1.05
C ASP A 28 13.26 1.16 2.39
N GLY A 29 14.58 1.08 2.56
CA GLY A 29 15.23 0.49 3.73
C GLY A 29 15.20 -1.04 3.79
N LEU A 30 15.34 -1.57 5.01
CA LEU A 30 15.39 -3.01 5.29
C LEU A 30 14.00 -3.50 5.73
N MET A 31 13.47 -4.52 5.04
CA MET A 31 12.15 -5.08 5.34
C MET A 31 12.24 -6.58 5.62
N ILE A 32 11.65 -7.03 6.73
CA ILE A 32 11.60 -8.45 7.10
C ILE A 32 10.29 -9.07 6.59
N HIS A 33 10.39 -10.10 5.74
CA HIS A 33 9.21 -10.77 5.15
C HIS A 33 8.89 -12.14 5.75
N SER A 34 9.78 -12.70 6.60
CA SER A 34 9.67 -14.09 7.05
C SER A 34 10.06 -14.25 8.52
N GLY A 35 9.35 -15.18 9.19
CA GLY A 35 9.60 -15.57 10.58
C GLY A 35 8.70 -14.83 11.59
N ASP A 36 8.82 -15.23 12.85
CA ASP A 36 8.12 -14.60 13.98
C ASP A 36 8.42 -13.09 14.21
N PRO A 37 9.63 -12.53 13.90
CA PRO A 37 9.88 -11.10 14.10
C PRO A 37 8.96 -10.18 13.28
N VAL A 38 8.32 -10.69 12.21
CA VAL A 38 7.35 -9.90 11.43
C VAL A 38 6.21 -9.40 12.32
N ASN A 39 5.72 -10.19 13.28
CA ASN A 39 4.59 -9.80 14.12
C ASN A 39 4.92 -8.72 15.16
N TYR A 40 6.21 -8.54 15.49
CA TYR A 40 6.65 -7.63 16.56
C TYR A 40 7.35 -6.37 16.04
N TYR A 41 7.99 -6.45 14.87
CA TYR A 41 8.75 -5.34 14.30
C TYR A 41 8.02 -4.64 13.16
N VAL A 42 7.07 -5.31 12.49
CA VAL A 42 6.35 -4.77 11.34
C VAL A 42 4.97 -4.26 11.76
N ASP A 43 4.72 -2.98 11.60
CA ASP A 43 3.36 -2.42 11.65
C ASP A 43 2.74 -2.43 10.25
N THR A 44 1.48 -2.87 10.16
CA THR A 44 0.74 -3.03 8.89
C THR A 44 -0.60 -2.31 8.96
N ALA A 45 -0.86 -1.38 8.04
CA ALA A 45 -2.12 -0.66 7.95
C ALA A 45 -2.64 -0.66 6.51
N VAL A 46 -3.91 -1.06 6.31
CA VAL A 46 -4.60 -0.97 5.02
C VAL A 46 -5.66 0.13 5.07
N ARG A 47 -5.71 0.97 4.04
CA ARG A 47 -6.74 2.00 3.88
C ARG A 47 -7.26 2.01 2.45
N HIS A 48 -8.55 2.23 2.31
CA HIS A 48 -9.21 2.41 1.01
C HIS A 48 -9.41 3.89 0.76
N VAL A 49 -8.95 4.37 -0.38
CA VAL A 49 -9.12 5.75 -0.84
C VAL A 49 -10.01 5.73 -2.06
N LEU A 50 -11.14 6.42 -1.98
CA LEU A 50 -12.05 6.59 -3.10
C LEU A 50 -11.50 7.67 -4.03
N LEU A 51 -11.17 7.31 -5.27
CA LEU A 51 -10.83 8.28 -6.31
C LEU A 51 -11.94 8.39 -7.34
N ARG A 52 -12.14 9.61 -7.84
CA ARG A 52 -13.01 9.83 -9.00
C ARG A 52 -12.32 9.27 -10.24
N GLN A 53 -12.85 8.18 -10.76
CA GLN A 53 -12.30 7.54 -11.93
C GLN A 53 -12.78 8.23 -13.21
N GLY A 54 -11.84 8.57 -14.10
CA GLY A 54 -12.14 9.00 -15.46
C GLY A 54 -12.47 7.77 -16.30
N ASP A 55 -13.62 7.82 -16.97
CA ASP A 55 -14.23 6.79 -17.80
C ASP A 55 -14.96 5.67 -17.03
N GLU A 56 -16.29 5.81 -17.07
CA GLU A 56 -17.36 4.93 -16.56
C GLU A 56 -17.71 5.03 -15.06
N ILE A 57 -18.78 5.78 -14.79
CA ILE A 57 -19.48 5.83 -13.51
C ILE A 57 -20.24 4.51 -13.36
N LYS A 58 -19.60 3.50 -12.76
CA LYS A 58 -20.32 2.46 -12.02
C LYS A 58 -20.26 2.80 -10.53
N PRO A 59 -21.38 2.68 -9.81
CA PRO A 59 -21.40 2.97 -8.38
C PRO A 59 -20.81 1.79 -7.61
N THR A 60 -19.47 1.63 -7.57
CA THR A 60 -18.76 0.98 -6.42
C THR A 60 -17.22 0.88 -6.47
N ASP A 61 -16.49 0.92 -7.59
CA ASP A 61 -15.13 0.29 -7.58
C ASP A 61 -14.00 1.12 -8.20
N GLY A 62 -13.79 2.30 -7.61
CA GLY A 62 -12.59 3.14 -7.71
C GLY A 62 -11.82 3.24 -6.39
N SER A 63 -11.86 2.23 -5.52
CA SER A 63 -11.08 2.19 -4.28
C SER A 63 -9.61 1.88 -4.61
N LEU A 64 -8.72 2.86 -4.51
CA LEU A 64 -7.30 2.56 -4.35
C LEU A 64 -7.13 1.95 -2.97
N GLU A 65 -6.59 0.74 -2.87
CA GLU A 65 -6.18 0.19 -1.59
C GLU A 65 -4.71 0.54 -1.42
N THR A 66 -4.41 1.30 -0.37
CA THR A 66 -3.04 1.58 0.02
C THR A 66 -2.75 0.80 1.29
N ALA A 67 -1.84 -0.15 1.19
CA ALA A 67 -1.25 -0.82 2.34
C ALA A 67 0.07 -0.13 2.68
N PHE A 68 0.18 0.35 3.91
CA PHE A 68 1.41 0.86 4.51
C PHE A 68 1.96 -0.23 5.42
N VAL A 69 3.21 -0.59 5.20
CA VAL A 69 3.95 -1.54 6.01
C VAL A 69 5.21 -0.83 6.47
N SER A 70 5.41 -0.68 7.78
CA SER A 70 6.58 0.01 8.32
C SER A 70 7.23 -0.79 9.43
N ASP A 71 8.55 -0.98 9.36
CA ASP A 71 9.36 -1.53 10.44
C ASP A 71 9.66 -0.44 11.49
N LEU A 72 9.40 -0.75 12.78
CA LEU A 72 9.68 0.11 13.94
C LEU A 72 11.18 0.42 14.16
#